data_AF-A0A1Y3T0K2-F1
#
_entry.id   AF-A0A1Y3T0K2-F1
#
_cell.length_a   1.000
_cell.length_b   1.000
_cell.length_c   1.000
_cell.angle_alpha   90.00
_cell.angle_beta   90.00
_cell.angle_gamma   90.00
#
_symmetry.space_group_name_H-M   'P 1'
#
loop_
_entity.id
_entity.type
_entity.pdbx_description
1 polymer ?
#
loop_
_entity_poly.entity_id
_entity_poly.type
_entity_poly.pdbx_seq_one_letter_code
_entity_poly.pdbx_strand_id
1 'polypeptide(L)'
;MPIEKIPIVPEIMRIDTGTQAIDMQQIDNRRFLFNPKTGVLVLGKQFGKTKGLPGSHAEELAAAGIIKDFDSFVRGWIGTGRNYPKGVIHFAPCVDSGNISLFDRAFDTLKMFRENGALAGTMVRGFGSRWEQPLSAILTDLQKEEQKPSLRQQLRKTPEGKVVRHRKENQQQR
;
A
#
# COMPACT_ATOMS: atom_id res chain seq x y z
N MET A 1 -14.28 -7.75 -14.33
CA MET A 1 -15.16 -7.70 -13.14
C MET A 1 -14.72 -6.51 -12.28
N PRO A 2 -15.63 -5.74 -11.68
CA PRO A 2 -15.24 -4.69 -10.73
C PRO A 2 -14.57 -5.33 -9.51
N ILE A 3 -13.52 -4.69 -8.97
CA ILE A 3 -12.85 -5.13 -7.75
C ILE A 3 -13.70 -4.69 -6.55
N GLU A 4 -14.03 -5.63 -5.67
CA GLU A 4 -14.79 -5.39 -4.45
C GLU A 4 -13.87 -4.81 -3.36
N LYS A 5 -14.20 -3.64 -2.81
CA LYS A 5 -13.50 -3.12 -1.62
C LYS A 5 -14.12 -3.72 -0.37
N ILE A 6 -13.31 -4.43 0.42
CA ILE A 6 -13.75 -5.08 1.66
C ILE A 6 -13.17 -4.35 2.90
N PRO A 7 -13.93 -4.29 4.01
CA PRO A 7 -13.44 -3.67 5.25
C PRO A 7 -12.40 -4.56 5.94
N ILE A 8 -11.44 -3.93 6.64
CA ILE A 8 -10.50 -4.66 7.50
C ILE A 8 -11.19 -5.04 8.82
N VAL A 9 -11.20 -6.34 9.13
CA VAL A 9 -11.70 -6.90 10.39
C VAL A 9 -10.55 -7.49 11.23
N PRO A 10 -10.66 -7.56 12.58
CA PRO A 10 -9.56 -8.01 13.43
C PRO A 10 -9.26 -9.52 13.34
N GLU A 11 -10.21 -10.33 12.87
CA GLU A 11 -10.07 -11.77 12.66
C GLU A 11 -9.21 -12.09 11.43
N ILE A 12 -8.78 -13.35 11.29
CA ILE A 12 -8.04 -13.80 10.11
C ILE A 12 -8.86 -13.54 8.85
N MET A 13 -8.22 -12.93 7.85
CA MET A 13 -8.85 -12.65 6.57
C MET A 13 -8.11 -13.41 5.47
N ARG A 14 -8.86 -14.04 4.57
CA ARG A 14 -8.37 -14.53 3.29
C ARG A 14 -8.95 -13.65 2.19
N ILE A 15 -8.07 -13.12 1.35
CA ILE A 15 -8.39 -12.09 0.37
C ILE A 15 -7.86 -12.57 -0.96
N ASP A 16 -8.72 -12.63 -1.97
CA ASP A 16 -8.31 -12.82 -3.36
C ASP A 16 -8.07 -11.45 -3.98
N THR A 17 -6.81 -11.04 -4.12
CA THR A 17 -6.45 -9.69 -4.57
C THR A 17 -6.75 -9.45 -6.06
N GLY A 18 -7.16 -10.47 -6.81
CA GLY A 18 -7.64 -10.33 -8.18
C GLY A 18 -9.11 -9.88 -8.26
N THR A 19 -9.87 -10.06 -7.17
CA THR A 19 -11.31 -9.74 -7.11
C THR A 19 -11.66 -8.80 -5.95
N GLN A 20 -10.80 -8.70 -4.94
CA GLN A 20 -10.99 -7.93 -3.74
C GLN A 20 -9.83 -6.95 -3.51
N ALA A 21 -10.13 -5.77 -2.98
CA ALA A 21 -9.15 -4.79 -2.56
C ALA A 21 -9.36 -4.40 -1.10
N ILE A 22 -8.25 -4.10 -0.44
CA ILE A 22 -8.21 -3.55 0.91
C ILE A 22 -7.53 -2.18 0.90
N ASP A 23 -7.66 -1.48 2.02
CA ASP A 23 -6.88 -0.29 2.31
C ASP A 23 -5.90 -0.61 3.44
N MET A 24 -4.62 -0.73 3.09
CA MET A 24 -3.52 -0.97 4.01
C MET A 24 -3.48 0.06 5.14
N GLN A 25 -3.94 1.30 4.90
CA GLN A 25 -3.89 2.35 5.93
C GLN A 25 -4.80 2.06 7.13
N GLN A 26 -5.77 1.15 6.98
CA GLN A 26 -6.68 0.71 8.04
C GLN A 26 -6.12 -0.46 8.87
N ILE A 27 -4.93 -0.97 8.53
CA ILE A 27 -4.29 -2.07 9.24
C ILE A 27 -3.38 -1.50 10.32
N ASP A 28 -3.61 -1.82 11.59
CA ASP A 28 -2.75 -1.35 12.68
C ASP A 28 -1.45 -2.18 12.79
N ASN A 29 -1.58 -3.51 12.96
CA ASN A 29 -0.42 -4.40 13.14
C ASN A 29 -0.84 -5.87 12.98
N ARG A 30 -0.50 -6.46 11.82
CA ARG A 30 -0.89 -7.83 11.46
C ARG A 30 0.26 -8.56 10.79
N ARG A 31 0.27 -9.89 10.92
CA ARG A 31 1.05 -10.73 10.00
C ARG A 31 0.38 -10.71 8.63
N PHE A 32 1.18 -10.72 7.57
CA PHE A 32 0.70 -11.01 6.22
C PHE A 32 1.38 -12.27 5.69
N LEU A 33 0.64 -13.02 4.88
CA LEU A 33 1.15 -14.10 4.04
C LEU A 33 0.55 -13.92 2.65
N PHE A 34 1.37 -13.64 1.65
CA PHE A 34 0.93 -13.41 0.27
C PHE A 34 1.52 -14.45 -0.66
N ASN A 35 0.67 -15.05 -1.49
CA ASN A 35 1.10 -15.92 -2.58
C ASN A 35 0.96 -15.16 -3.91
N PRO A 36 2.07 -14.64 -4.48
CA PRO A 36 2.03 -13.85 -5.71
C PRO A 36 1.58 -14.67 -6.93
N LYS A 37 1.71 -16.00 -6.90
CA LYS A 37 1.26 -16.86 -7.99
C LYS A 37 -0.26 -16.97 -8.05
N THR A 38 -0.93 -16.94 -6.91
CA THR A 38 -2.40 -17.11 -6.82
C THR A 38 -3.14 -15.82 -6.55
N GLY A 39 -2.45 -14.74 -6.14
CA GLY A 39 -3.09 -13.51 -5.69
C GLY A 39 -3.77 -13.64 -4.33
N VAL A 40 -3.50 -14.71 -3.57
CA VAL A 40 -4.13 -14.89 -2.25
C VAL A 40 -3.30 -14.19 -1.18
N LEU A 41 -3.90 -13.23 -0.50
CA LEU A 41 -3.38 -12.59 0.70
C LEU A 41 -4.12 -13.12 1.92
N VAL A 42 -3.36 -13.56 2.91
CA VAL A 42 -3.86 -13.85 4.26
C VAL A 42 -3.36 -12.77 5.21
N LEU A 43 -4.29 -12.13 5.91
CA LEU A 43 -3.97 -11.28 7.06
C LEU A 43 -4.21 -12.09 8.34
N GLY A 44 -3.15 -12.32 9.11
CA GLY A 44 -3.20 -12.93 10.43
C GLY A 44 -3.91 -12.03 11.44
N LYS A 45 -4.30 -12.49 12.63
CA LYS A 45 -5.13 -11.68 13.56
C LYS A 45 -4.51 -10.32 13.91
N GLN A 46 -5.37 -9.34 14.22
CA GLN A 46 -4.94 -8.03 14.70
C GLN A 46 -4.29 -8.11 16.08
N PHE A 47 -3.02 -7.74 16.17
CA PHE A 47 -2.29 -7.75 17.43
C PHE A 47 -2.94 -6.83 18.46
N GLY A 48 -3.05 -7.31 19.71
CA GLY A 48 -3.63 -6.58 20.83
C GLY A 48 -5.17 -6.47 20.83
N LYS A 49 -5.87 -6.85 19.75
CA LYS A 49 -7.34 -6.80 19.67
C LYS A 49 -8.01 -8.18 19.73
N THR A 50 -7.25 -9.26 19.58
CA THR A 50 -7.75 -10.64 19.67
C THR A 50 -7.04 -11.43 20.76
N LYS A 51 -7.74 -12.34 21.45
CA LYS A 51 -7.11 -13.28 22.41
C LYS A 51 -6.18 -14.25 21.68
N GLY A 52 -4.88 -14.12 21.92
CA GLY A 52 -3.84 -14.99 21.39
C GLY A 52 -3.59 -14.82 19.88
N LEU A 53 -2.32 -14.80 19.49
CA LEU A 53 -1.93 -15.06 18.11
C LEU A 53 -1.84 -16.58 17.89
N PRO A 54 -2.19 -17.10 16.69
CA PRO A 54 -1.87 -18.48 16.34
C PRO A 54 -0.38 -18.77 16.53
N GLY A 55 -0.05 -19.95 17.06
CA GLY A 55 1.30 -20.33 17.46
C GLY A 55 2.27 -20.46 16.30
N SER A 56 1.76 -20.62 15.07
CA SER A 56 2.56 -20.74 13.86
C SER A 56 1.90 -20.07 12.63
N HIS A 57 2.68 -19.86 11.57
CA HIS A 57 2.17 -19.42 10.27
C HIS A 57 1.26 -20.48 9.61
N ALA A 58 1.54 -21.76 9.84
CA ALA A 58 0.72 -22.85 9.30
C ALA A 58 -0.69 -22.85 9.88
N GLU A 59 -0.84 -22.54 11.17
CA GLU A 59 -2.16 -22.39 11.80
C GLU A 59 -2.96 -21.21 11.20
N GLU A 60 -2.30 -20.10 10.88
CA GLU A 60 -2.97 -18.98 10.19
C GLU A 60 -3.44 -19.35 8.79
N LEU A 61 -2.61 -20.07 8.03
CA LEU A 61 -2.95 -20.55 6.70
C LEU A 61 -4.09 -21.58 6.77
N ALA A 62 -4.03 -22.52 7.70
CA ALA A 62 -5.08 -23.53 7.90
C ALA A 62 -6.42 -22.88 8.29
N ALA A 63 -6.40 -21.89 9.19
CA ALA A 63 -7.59 -21.12 9.55
C ALA A 63 -8.16 -20.29 8.38
N ALA A 64 -7.32 -19.92 7.42
CA ALA A 64 -7.70 -19.32 6.14
C ALA A 64 -8.12 -20.36 5.07
N GLY A 65 -8.18 -21.65 5.42
CA GLY A 65 -8.54 -22.75 4.51
C GLY A 65 -7.44 -23.12 3.51
N ILE A 66 -6.17 -22.79 3.81
CA ILE A 66 -5.00 -23.17 3.02
C ILE A 66 -4.28 -24.31 3.75
N ILE A 67 -4.23 -25.47 3.11
CA ILE A 67 -3.70 -26.72 3.73
C ILE A 67 -2.46 -27.27 3.01
N LYS A 68 -1.95 -26.57 1.99
CA LYS A 68 -0.78 -26.97 1.19
C LYS A 68 -0.06 -25.75 0.63
N ASP A 69 1.11 -26.00 0.02
CA ASP A 69 1.92 -25.00 -0.71
C ASP A 69 2.39 -23.82 0.15
N PHE A 70 2.62 -24.05 1.45
CA PHE A 70 3.00 -23.01 2.42
C PHE A 70 4.26 -22.22 2.04
N ASP A 71 5.24 -22.88 1.41
CA ASP A 71 6.50 -22.24 0.97
C ASP A 71 6.33 -21.26 -0.21
N SER A 72 5.16 -21.26 -0.83
CA SER A 72 4.82 -20.30 -1.89
C SER A 72 4.49 -18.91 -1.32
N PHE A 73 4.24 -18.81 -0.01
CA PHE A 73 3.86 -17.55 0.62
C PHE A 73 5.07 -16.72 1.07
N VAL A 74 5.12 -15.49 0.58
CA VAL A 74 5.95 -14.43 1.16
C VAL A 74 5.26 -13.93 2.41
N ARG A 75 6.02 -13.70 3.49
CA ARG A 75 5.47 -13.43 4.80
C ARG A 75 6.20 -12.30 5.53
N GLY A 76 5.48 -11.67 6.44
CA GLY A 76 6.00 -10.56 7.21
C GLY A 76 4.94 -9.91 8.10
N TRP A 77 5.22 -8.68 8.47
CA TRP A 77 4.36 -7.81 9.25
C TRP A 77 3.97 -6.58 8.45
N ILE A 78 2.75 -6.10 8.69
CA ILE A 78 2.19 -4.93 8.03
C ILE A 78 1.35 -4.13 9.01
N GLY A 79 1.39 -2.80 8.86
CA GLY A 79 0.44 -1.93 9.53
C GLY A 79 0.87 -0.46 9.58
N THR A 80 0.04 0.35 10.23
CA THR A 80 0.22 1.77 10.47
C THR A 80 0.28 2.05 11.96
N GLY A 81 1.05 3.05 12.35
CA GLY A 81 1.19 3.40 13.75
C GLY A 81 1.97 4.69 13.94
N ARG A 82 2.16 5.11 15.19
CA ARG A 82 2.81 6.40 15.52
C ARG A 82 4.19 6.57 14.86
N ASN A 83 5.00 5.50 14.86
CA ASN A 83 6.35 5.53 14.26
C ASN A 83 6.34 5.34 12.74
N TYR A 84 5.25 4.80 12.19
CA TYR A 84 5.06 4.53 10.77
C TYR A 84 3.71 5.11 10.31
N PRO A 85 3.57 6.44 10.26
CA PRO A 85 2.29 7.10 9.97
C PRO A 85 1.83 6.87 8.52
N LYS A 86 2.75 6.55 7.61
CA LYS A 86 2.45 6.12 6.23
C LYS A 86 2.46 4.59 6.07
N GLY A 87 2.57 3.87 7.19
CA GLY A 87 2.64 2.42 7.24
C GLY A 87 4.04 1.82 7.10
N VAL A 88 4.12 0.53 7.41
CA VAL A 88 5.32 -0.31 7.28
C VAL A 88 4.95 -1.66 6.66
N ILE A 89 5.82 -2.17 5.80
CA ILE A 89 5.84 -3.55 5.29
C ILE A 89 7.19 -4.14 5.70
N HIS A 90 7.17 -5.12 6.60
CA HIS A 90 8.38 -5.74 7.13
C HIS A 90 8.42 -7.22 6.75
N PHE A 91 9.33 -7.60 5.86
CA PHE A 91 9.52 -9.00 5.51
C PHE A 91 10.21 -9.76 6.65
N ALA A 92 9.64 -10.91 7.03
CA ALA A 92 10.16 -11.76 8.09
C ALA A 92 9.98 -13.23 7.69
N PRO A 93 11.03 -13.93 7.20
CA PRO A 93 12.44 -13.51 7.20
C PRO A 93 12.77 -12.37 6.22
N CYS A 94 13.92 -11.73 6.43
CA CYS A 94 14.46 -10.76 5.48
C CYS A 94 14.68 -11.42 4.11
N VAL A 95 14.44 -10.65 3.05
CA VAL A 95 14.57 -11.07 1.66
C VAL A 95 15.89 -10.58 1.11
N ASP A 96 16.82 -11.51 0.93
CA ASP A 96 18.15 -11.24 0.35
C ASP A 96 18.06 -11.07 -1.18
N SER A 97 18.75 -10.07 -1.72
CA SER A 97 18.86 -9.84 -3.17
C SER A 97 19.55 -10.97 -3.95
N GLY A 98 20.36 -11.79 -3.29
CA GLY A 98 20.99 -12.98 -3.86
C GLY A 98 20.02 -14.15 -4.04
N ASN A 99 18.88 -14.16 -3.34
CA ASN A 99 17.82 -15.15 -3.57
C ASN A 99 16.79 -14.58 -4.55
N ILE A 100 17.13 -14.64 -5.84
CA ILE A 100 16.34 -14.04 -6.93
C ILE A 100 14.86 -14.47 -6.89
N SER A 101 14.59 -15.76 -6.69
CA SER A 101 13.22 -16.29 -6.63
C SER A 101 12.40 -15.72 -5.46
N LEU A 102 12.99 -15.58 -4.28
CA LEU A 102 12.30 -14.93 -3.15
C LEU A 102 12.18 -13.42 -3.36
N PHE A 103 13.21 -12.79 -3.93
CA PHE A 103 13.25 -11.36 -4.21
C PHE A 103 12.12 -10.94 -5.16
N ASP A 104 11.95 -11.65 -6.28
CA ASP A 104 10.90 -11.36 -7.26
C ASP A 104 9.50 -11.50 -6.65
N ARG A 105 9.27 -12.58 -5.88
CA ARG A 105 8.00 -12.79 -5.16
C ARG A 105 7.72 -11.69 -4.13
N ALA A 106 8.75 -11.23 -3.42
CA ALA A 106 8.63 -10.13 -2.47
C ALA A 106 8.40 -8.79 -3.18
N PHE A 107 9.01 -8.57 -4.34
CA PHE A 107 8.74 -7.40 -5.18
C PHE A 107 7.29 -7.39 -5.68
N ASP A 108 6.74 -8.54 -6.08
CA ASP A 108 5.32 -8.68 -6.42
C ASP A 108 4.41 -8.38 -5.23
N THR A 109 4.82 -8.77 -4.01
CA THR A 109 4.11 -8.42 -2.78
C THR A 109 4.04 -6.90 -2.57
N LEU A 110 5.14 -6.18 -2.85
CA LEU A 110 5.16 -4.71 -2.75
C LEU A 110 4.22 -4.05 -3.77
N LYS A 111 4.17 -4.55 -5.01
CA LYS A 111 3.22 -4.07 -6.02
C LYS A 111 1.77 -4.29 -5.60
N MET A 112 1.47 -5.46 -5.04
CA MET A 112 0.14 -5.75 -4.50
C MET A 112 -0.23 -4.78 -3.37
N PHE A 113 0.67 -4.51 -2.42
CA PHE A 113 0.38 -3.55 -1.35
C PHE A 113 0.23 -2.11 -1.86
N ARG A 114 1.00 -1.70 -2.88
CA ARG A 114 0.79 -0.41 -3.58
C ARG A 114 -0.64 -0.31 -4.12
N GLU A 115 -1.12 -1.35 -4.77
CA GLU A 115 -2.50 -1.41 -5.32
C GLU A 115 -3.57 -1.45 -4.22
N ASN A 116 -3.18 -1.83 -3.00
CA ASN A 116 -4.03 -1.93 -1.82
C ASN A 116 -3.73 -0.83 -0.79
N GLY A 117 -3.35 0.37 -1.25
CA GLY A 117 -3.28 1.57 -0.41
C GLY A 117 -1.95 1.81 0.31
N ALA A 118 -0.88 1.09 -0.02
CA ALA A 118 0.46 1.47 0.43
C ALA A 118 0.88 2.78 -0.26
N LEU A 119 1.36 3.72 0.54
CA LEU A 119 1.75 5.05 0.09
C LEU A 119 3.23 5.06 -0.31
N ALA A 120 3.64 6.05 -1.11
CA ALA A 120 5.03 6.25 -1.51
C ALA A 120 6.02 6.27 -0.31
N GLY A 121 5.60 6.84 0.82
CA GLY A 121 6.39 6.87 2.05
C GLY A 121 6.16 5.71 3.02
N THR A 122 5.44 4.65 2.63
CA THR A 122 5.38 3.40 3.41
C THR A 122 6.78 2.83 3.56
N MET A 123 7.21 2.52 4.79
CA MET A 123 8.56 2.01 5.02
C MET A 123 8.62 0.52 4.70
N VAL A 124 9.58 0.10 3.89
CA VAL A 124 9.86 -1.30 3.59
C VAL A 124 11.09 -1.74 4.37
N ARG A 125 10.94 -2.81 5.14
CA ARG A 125 12.01 -3.38 5.98
C ARG A 125 12.35 -4.80 5.58
N GLY A 126 13.63 -5.15 5.66
CA GLY A 126 14.12 -6.48 5.37
C GLY A 126 13.98 -6.87 3.89
N PHE A 127 14.13 -5.93 2.97
CA PHE A 127 14.04 -6.16 1.52
C PHE A 127 15.31 -5.70 0.80
N GLY A 128 16.02 -6.64 0.19
CA GLY A 128 17.30 -6.40 -0.49
C GLY A 128 18.41 -6.08 0.50
N SER A 129 19.34 -5.21 0.09
CA SER A 129 20.55 -4.89 0.85
C SER A 129 20.37 -3.80 1.92
N ARG A 130 19.21 -3.12 1.94
CA ARG A 130 18.92 -2.05 2.91
C ARG A 130 17.97 -2.56 3.98
N TRP A 131 18.31 -2.26 5.24
CA TRP A 131 17.46 -2.62 6.36
C TRP A 131 16.08 -1.98 6.29
N GLU A 132 16.02 -0.68 5.96
CA GLU A 132 14.80 0.10 5.90
C GLU A 132 14.92 1.16 4.77
N GLN A 133 13.88 1.29 3.95
CA GLN A 133 13.80 2.29 2.87
C GLN A 133 12.34 2.58 2.50
N PRO A 134 11.99 3.78 2.01
CA PRO A 134 10.62 4.06 1.59
C PRO A 134 10.23 3.26 0.34
N LEU A 135 8.94 2.93 0.20
CA LEU A 135 8.41 2.18 -0.93
C LEU A 135 8.73 2.85 -2.27
N SER A 136 8.70 4.18 -2.32
CA SER A 136 9.06 4.97 -3.51
C SER A 136 10.53 4.84 -3.93
N ALA A 137 11.44 4.40 -3.05
CA ALA A 137 12.81 4.08 -3.44
C ALA A 137 12.93 2.75 -4.20
N ILE A 138 11.93 1.87 -4.06
CA ILE A 138 11.87 0.56 -4.72
C ILE A 138 10.97 0.65 -5.97
N LEU A 139 9.76 1.17 -5.80
CA LEU A 139 8.77 1.37 -6.86
C LEU A 139 8.87 2.82 -7.37
N THR A 140 9.75 3.03 -8.34
CA THR A 140 10.13 4.38 -8.82
C THR A 140 9.01 5.15 -9.52
N ASP A 141 7.95 4.46 -9.96
CA ASP A 141 6.73 5.07 -10.48
C ASP A 141 5.99 5.92 -9.43
N LEU A 142 6.07 5.56 -8.14
CA LEU A 142 5.49 6.35 -7.05
C LEU A 142 6.19 7.70 -6.84
N GLN A 143 7.46 7.83 -7.21
CA GLN A 143 8.17 9.11 -7.15
C GLN A 143 7.56 10.15 -8.10
N LYS A 144 7.00 9.68 -9.24
CA LYS A 144 6.39 10.54 -10.25
C LYS A 144 5.01 11.06 -9.82
N GLU A 145 4.30 10.33 -8.95
CA GLU A 145 3.01 10.76 -8.41
C GLU A 145 3.16 11.85 -7.34
N GLU A 146 4.17 11.75 -6.47
CA GLU A 146 4.48 12.80 -5.49
C GLU A 146 4.98 14.11 -6.14
N GLN A 147 5.58 14.03 -7.34
CA GLN A 147 6.09 15.18 -8.09
C GLN A 147 5.02 15.92 -8.90
N LYS A 148 3.80 15.40 -9.05
CA LYS A 148 2.72 16.14 -9.71
C LYS A 148 2.27 17.26 -8.77
N PRO A 149 2.46 18.55 -9.12
CA PRO A 149 1.99 19.64 -8.28
C PRO A 149 0.48 19.50 -8.10
N SER A 150 -0.02 19.62 -6.87
CA SER A 150 -1.45 19.51 -6.62
C SER A 150 -2.20 20.53 -7.49
N LEU A 151 -3.40 20.19 -7.96
CA LEU A 151 -4.26 21.13 -8.71
C LEU A 151 -4.39 22.48 -8.00
N ARG A 152 -4.34 22.50 -6.66
CA ARG A 152 -4.29 23.73 -5.84
C ARG A 152 -3.03 24.58 -6.05
N GLN A 153 -1.86 23.97 -6.23
CA GLN A 153 -0.62 24.68 -6.55
C GLN A 153 -0.60 25.17 -7.99
N GLN A 154 -1.24 24.46 -8.92
CA GLN A 154 -1.38 24.90 -10.31
C GLN A 154 -2.36 26.09 -10.42
N LEU A 155 -3.48 26.06 -9.70
CA LEU A 155 -4.47 27.15 -9.65
C LEU A 155 -3.90 28.45 -9.05
N ARG A 156 -2.95 28.36 -8.11
CA ARG A 156 -2.24 29.52 -7.54
C ARG A 156 -1.22 30.16 -8.50
N LYS A 157 -0.86 29.50 -9.61
CA LYS A 157 0.10 30.04 -10.60
C LYS A 157 -0.56 30.78 -11.77
N THR A 158 -1.88 30.95 -11.76
CA THR A 158 -2.58 31.80 -12.73
C THR A 158 -2.41 33.26 -12.32
N PRO A 159 -1.76 34.14 -13.10
CA PRO A 159 -1.72 35.55 -12.78
C PRO A 159 -3.12 36.15 -12.97
N GLU A 160 -3.63 36.79 -11.93
CA GLU A 160 -4.72 37.76 -12.05
C GLU A 160 -4.31 38.82 -13.08
N GLY A 161 -5.02 38.93 -14.19
CA GLY A 161 -4.66 39.93 -15.19
C GLY A 161 -5.50 39.90 -16.45
N LYS A 162 -6.70 40.51 -16.38
CA LYS A 162 -7.18 41.49 -17.37
C LYS A 162 -8.46 42.14 -16.84
N VAL A 163 -8.28 43.20 -16.05
CA VAL A 163 -9.34 44.19 -15.83
C VAL A 163 -9.53 44.92 -17.16
N VAL A 164 -10.54 44.53 -17.92
CA VAL A 164 -11.00 45.30 -19.08
C VAL A 164 -11.78 46.49 -18.53
N ARG A 165 -11.11 47.65 -18.41
CA ARG A 165 -11.76 48.94 -18.19
C ARG A 165 -12.57 49.29 -19.44
N HIS A 166 -13.88 49.07 -19.42
CA HIS A 166 -14.77 49.72 -20.37
C HIS A 166 -14.83 51.22 -20.05
N ARG A 167 -14.20 52.03 -20.91
CA ARG A 167 -14.34 53.49 -20.92
C ARG A 167 -15.71 53.82 -21.52
N LYS A 168 -16.59 54.45 -20.75
CA LYS A 168 -17.80 55.10 -21.26
C LYS A 168 -17.39 56.32 -22.08
N GLU A 169 -17.74 56.34 -23.37
CA GLU A 169 -17.80 57.58 -24.13
C GLU A 169 -19.28 57.93 -24.36
N ASN A 170 -19.74 58.88 -23.54
CA ASN A 170 -20.87 59.72 -23.89
C ASN A 170 -20.42 60.63 -25.04
N GLN A 171 -21.09 60.57 -26.19
CA GLN A 171 -21.19 61.72 -27.08
C GLN A 171 -22.65 61.93 -27.45
N GLN A 172 -23.21 62.98 -26.85
CA GLN A 172 -24.32 63.75 -27.41
C GLN A 172 -23.82 64.54 -28.63
N GLN A 173 -24.73 64.71 -29.60
CA GLN A 173 -24.90 65.80 -30.61
C GLN A 173 -25.36 65.13 -31.92
N ARG A 174 -26.42 65.57 -32.62
CA ARG A 174 -27.37 66.67 -32.53
C ARG A 174 -28.64 66.25 -33.27
#